data_AF-A0A9P0NIU1-F1
#
_entry.id   AF-A0A9P0NIU1-F1
#
_cell.length_a   1.000
_cell.length_b   1.000
_cell.length_c   1.000
_cell.angle_alpha   90.00
_cell.angle_beta   90.00
_cell.angle_gamma   90.00
#
_symmetry.space_group_name_H-M   'P 1'
#
loop_
_entity.id
_entity.type
_entity.pdbx_description
1 polymer ?
#
loop_
_entity_poly.entity_id
_entity_poly.type
_entity_poly.pdbx_seq_one_letter_code
_entity_poly.pdbx_strand_id
1 'polypeptide(L)'
;MNRFGVDGSGSKANYGENLLTSEIINATSTMTTTTVSSITSILSTATSALLADNEIQNGDGETDELSSRFSRPLLTIAATATILIMIAGIFGNLLTIYALIRCPKVRNVAADFIISLCAADCLFCVLVLPFMAVRYIHGAWTHGEFLCTLVPFIQYGNVGVSLLCIAMITMNRYIMIAHNSIYQRVYKKVYVYTMIIFCWIFSYGFQLPTLFGVWGIFGYDDKLETCSILPDSQGRSSKTALFIIAFIIPCVIIIACYARIFWVVHESESRMRRHASSQPSLQNNNQRTMTGSTQIPGSMNNNLNETDVKSGNRLQATKSTRLKDQREAKQKRNEWRITKMVLAIFLSFLACYMPITIIKIADKDVQWPGLHIFGYIMIYLSACINNFIYFIMNKQYRQAYKTVLMCRTPKLLSFGHGASSNGDTPKHLANAIADSKEEPSDSC
;
A
#
# COMPACT_ATOMS: atom_id res chain seq x y z
N MET A 1 16.48 50.04 27.22
CA MET A 1 15.44 50.29 26.20
C MET A 1 15.59 49.25 25.09
N ASN A 2 14.65 48.31 25.06
CA ASN A 2 14.22 47.37 24.01
C ASN A 2 15.23 46.62 23.11
N ARG A 3 15.32 45.31 23.36
CA ARG A 3 15.35 44.24 22.34
C ARG A 3 13.90 43.88 21.95
N PHE A 4 13.62 43.76 20.65
CA PHE A 4 12.56 42.95 20.02
C PHE A 4 13.29 42.20 18.88
N GLY A 5 13.13 40.92 18.59
CA GLY A 5 12.07 39.97 18.87
C GLY A 5 11.80 39.23 17.56
N VAL A 6 12.55 38.16 17.27
CA VAL A 6 12.29 37.24 16.15
C VAL A 6 12.52 35.82 16.66
N ASP A 7 11.46 35.18 17.14
CA ASP A 7 11.34 33.72 17.24
C ASP A 7 9.85 33.39 17.35
N GLY A 8 9.28 32.77 16.31
CA GLY A 8 7.83 32.50 16.26
C GLY A 8 7.36 31.51 15.19
N SER A 9 8.25 30.87 14.44
CA SER A 9 7.88 29.95 13.35
C SER A 9 8.11 28.47 13.66
N GLY A 10 8.90 28.12 14.68
CA GLY A 10 9.22 26.72 15.02
C GLY A 10 8.19 25.99 15.90
N SER A 11 7.44 26.72 16.74
CA SER A 11 6.55 26.10 17.75
C SER A 11 5.17 25.70 17.20
N LYS A 12 4.65 26.44 16.20
CA LYS A 12 3.32 26.17 15.62
C LYS A 12 3.26 24.90 14.76
N ALA A 13 4.38 24.49 14.14
CA ALA A 13 4.43 23.28 13.32
C ALA A 13 4.37 21.99 14.16
N ASN A 14 5.07 21.96 15.31
CA ASN A 14 5.05 20.82 16.24
C ASN A 14 3.70 20.72 16.98
N TYR A 15 3.07 21.84 17.32
CA TYR A 15 1.75 21.82 17.97
C TYR A 15 0.66 21.28 17.02
N GLY A 16 0.72 21.65 15.73
CA GLY A 16 -0.20 21.15 14.71
C GLY A 16 -0.02 19.67 14.37
N GLU A 17 1.23 19.16 14.28
CA GLU A 17 1.47 17.72 14.07
C GLU A 17 1.04 16.89 15.30
N ASN A 18 1.26 17.37 16.52
CA ASN A 18 0.87 16.67 17.74
C ASN A 18 -0.66 16.64 17.95
N LEU A 19 -1.36 17.72 17.60
CA LEU A 19 -2.82 17.80 17.65
C LEU A 19 -3.48 16.91 16.60
N LEU A 20 -2.95 16.87 15.37
CA LEU A 20 -3.43 15.95 14.34
C LEU A 20 -3.19 14.48 14.74
N THR A 21 -2.05 14.17 15.36
CA THR A 21 -1.79 12.81 15.85
C THR A 21 -2.68 12.42 17.02
N SER A 22 -2.99 13.33 17.95
CA SER A 22 -3.89 13.02 19.07
C SER A 22 -5.34 12.89 18.63
N GLU A 23 -5.80 13.71 17.67
CA GLU A 23 -7.11 13.56 17.05
C GLU A 23 -7.21 12.26 16.23
N ILE A 24 -6.15 11.87 15.51
CA ILE A 24 -6.10 10.60 14.80
C ILE A 24 -6.03 9.43 15.79
N ILE A 25 -5.28 9.52 16.89
CA ILE A 25 -5.21 8.46 17.91
C ILE A 25 -6.55 8.32 18.63
N ASN A 26 -7.22 9.42 18.98
CA ASN A 26 -8.55 9.38 19.56
C ASN A 26 -9.57 8.86 18.55
N ALA A 27 -9.54 9.32 17.29
CA ALA A 27 -10.41 8.78 16.25
C ALA A 27 -10.13 7.29 15.99
N THR A 28 -8.87 6.86 16.03
CA THR A 28 -8.47 5.46 15.88
C THR A 28 -8.94 4.66 17.09
N SER A 29 -8.78 5.14 18.31
CA SER A 29 -9.21 4.47 19.54
C SER A 29 -10.74 4.40 19.64
N THR A 30 -11.45 5.48 19.29
CA THR A 30 -12.92 5.50 19.22
C THR A 30 -13.41 4.59 18.10
N MET A 31 -12.82 4.64 16.90
CA MET A 31 -13.13 3.68 15.84
C MET A 31 -12.81 2.25 16.27
N THR A 32 -11.70 1.99 16.94
CA THR A 32 -11.32 0.65 17.43
C THR A 32 -12.32 0.17 18.47
N THR A 33 -12.78 1.04 19.39
CA THR A 33 -13.75 0.68 20.43
C THR A 33 -15.15 0.45 19.85
N THR A 34 -15.61 1.31 18.95
CA THR A 34 -16.89 1.15 18.23
C THR A 34 -16.84 -0.08 17.31
N THR A 35 -15.70 -0.34 16.67
CA THR A 35 -15.50 -1.50 15.79
C THR A 35 -15.40 -2.79 16.60
N VAL A 36 -14.70 -2.81 17.74
CA VAL A 36 -14.67 -3.95 18.65
C VAL A 36 -16.05 -4.21 19.25
N SER A 37 -16.80 -3.19 19.64
CA SER A 37 -18.18 -3.35 20.11
C SER A 37 -19.09 -3.90 19.01
N SER A 38 -18.98 -3.38 17.78
CA SER A 38 -19.74 -3.88 16.63
C SER A 38 -19.34 -5.31 16.27
N ILE A 39 -18.05 -5.63 16.22
CA ILE A 39 -17.55 -6.99 15.99
C ILE A 39 -18.00 -7.92 17.10
N THR A 40 -17.98 -7.50 18.37
CA THR A 40 -18.42 -8.34 19.50
C THR A 40 -19.92 -8.58 19.44
N SER A 41 -20.71 -7.56 19.08
CA SER A 41 -22.13 -7.69 18.80
C SER A 41 -22.38 -8.67 17.64
N ILE A 42 -21.67 -8.53 16.52
CA ILE A 42 -21.82 -9.40 15.35
C ILE A 42 -21.35 -10.82 15.65
N LEU A 43 -20.23 -11.00 16.35
CA LEU A 43 -19.76 -12.32 16.77
C LEU A 43 -20.75 -12.94 17.75
N SER A 44 -21.31 -12.16 18.67
CA SER A 44 -22.33 -12.64 19.60
C SER A 44 -23.58 -13.06 18.84
N THR A 45 -24.08 -12.24 17.91
CA THR A 45 -25.24 -12.58 17.07
C THR A 45 -24.97 -13.78 16.17
N ALA A 46 -23.78 -13.87 15.57
CA ALA A 46 -23.37 -15.01 14.75
C ALA A 46 -23.23 -16.29 15.58
N THR A 47 -22.66 -16.19 16.78
CA THR A 47 -22.54 -17.33 17.71
C THR A 47 -23.92 -17.76 18.20
N SER A 48 -24.80 -16.82 18.57
CA SER A 48 -26.19 -17.13 18.95
C SER A 48 -26.99 -17.75 17.80
N ALA A 49 -26.79 -17.29 16.56
CA ALA A 49 -27.43 -17.88 15.39
C ALA A 49 -26.89 -19.29 15.08
N LEU A 50 -25.57 -19.50 15.18
CA LEU A 50 -24.95 -20.82 15.02
C LEU A 50 -25.37 -21.81 16.12
N LEU A 51 -25.59 -21.32 17.35
CA LEU A 51 -26.08 -22.14 18.45
C LEU A 51 -27.57 -22.46 18.34
N ALA A 52 -28.39 -21.51 17.84
CA ALA A 52 -29.81 -21.74 17.59
C ALA A 52 -30.05 -22.77 16.47
N ASP A 53 -29.17 -22.82 15.46
CA ASP A 53 -29.26 -23.78 14.34
C ASP A 53 -29.00 -25.24 14.78
N ASN A 54 -28.21 -25.44 15.85
CA ASN A 54 -28.02 -26.77 16.46
C ASN A 54 -29.28 -27.30 17.18
N GLU A 55 -30.24 -26.43 17.54
CA GLU A 55 -31.50 -26.86 18.16
C GLU A 55 -32.59 -27.18 17.13
N ILE A 56 -32.57 -26.54 15.95
CA ILE A 56 -33.62 -26.72 14.92
C ILE A 56 -33.46 -28.05 14.15
N GLN A 57 -32.26 -28.64 14.08
CA GLN A 57 -32.08 -29.97 13.46
C GLN A 57 -32.75 -31.14 14.21
N ASN A 58 -33.32 -30.92 15.40
CA ASN A 58 -34.07 -31.93 16.15
C ASN A 58 -35.61 -31.78 16.05
N GLY A 59 -36.11 -30.83 15.26
CA GLY A 59 -37.53 -30.57 15.10
C GLY A 59 -38.02 -30.81 13.68
N ASP A 60 -38.60 -31.98 13.42
CA ASP A 60 -39.33 -32.27 12.20
C ASP A 60 -40.55 -31.33 12.10
N GLY A 61 -40.55 -30.43 11.11
CA GLY A 61 -41.66 -29.50 10.88
C GLY A 61 -41.63 -28.92 9.48
N GLU A 62 -42.47 -29.47 8.60
CA GLU A 62 -42.84 -28.88 7.31
C GLU A 62 -43.22 -27.40 7.48
N THR A 63 -42.41 -26.52 6.91
CA THR A 63 -42.82 -25.17 6.55
C THR A 63 -42.46 -24.94 5.10
N ASP A 64 -43.45 -24.50 4.34
CA ASP A 64 -43.42 -24.21 2.90
C ASP A 64 -42.60 -22.91 2.65
N GLU A 65 -41.33 -22.91 3.08
CA GLU A 65 -40.40 -21.82 2.83
C GLU A 65 -39.83 -21.98 1.42
N LEU A 66 -39.97 -20.92 0.62
CA LEU A 66 -39.26 -20.69 -0.63
C LEU A 66 -37.77 -20.98 -0.41
N SER A 67 -37.36 -22.20 -0.74
CA SER A 67 -36.05 -22.73 -0.36
C SER A 67 -34.97 -21.87 -1.03
N SER A 68 -34.13 -21.20 -0.23
CA SER A 68 -32.96 -20.47 -0.71
C SER A 68 -32.19 -21.33 -1.71
N ARG A 69 -31.78 -20.73 -2.85
CA ARG A 69 -31.03 -21.45 -3.90
C ARG A 69 -29.65 -21.90 -3.43
N PHE A 70 -29.20 -21.42 -2.28
CA PHE A 70 -27.91 -21.73 -1.69
C PHE A 70 -28.06 -22.73 -0.56
N SER A 71 -27.22 -23.77 -0.55
CA SER A 71 -27.23 -24.76 0.52
C SER A 71 -26.74 -24.16 1.84
N ARG A 72 -27.37 -24.54 2.97
CA ARG A 72 -26.99 -24.07 4.31
C ARG A 72 -25.50 -24.25 4.62
N PRO A 73 -24.83 -25.40 4.34
CA PRO A 73 -23.40 -25.55 4.60
C PRO A 73 -22.53 -24.56 3.82
N LEU A 74 -22.91 -24.25 2.58
CA LEU A 74 -22.19 -23.30 1.73
C LEU A 74 -22.31 -21.87 2.27
N LEU A 75 -23.50 -21.49 2.74
CA LEU A 75 -23.75 -20.20 3.39
C LEU A 75 -22.98 -20.08 4.71
N THR A 76 -22.93 -21.14 5.52
CA THR A 76 -22.15 -21.17 6.78
C THR A 76 -20.66 -20.96 6.51
N ILE A 77 -20.09 -21.67 5.52
CA ILE A 77 -18.69 -21.48 5.11
C ILE A 77 -18.45 -20.03 4.65
N ALA A 78 -19.38 -19.46 3.88
CA ALA A 78 -19.27 -18.09 3.39
C ALA A 78 -19.34 -17.06 4.54
N ALA A 79 -20.22 -17.26 5.52
CA ALA A 79 -20.32 -16.44 6.71
C ALA A 79 -19.01 -16.47 7.51
N THR A 80 -18.50 -17.67 7.82
CA THR A 80 -17.24 -17.83 8.56
C THR A 80 -16.07 -17.18 7.83
N ALA A 81 -15.93 -17.43 6.52
CA ALA A 81 -14.88 -16.81 5.71
C ALA A 81 -14.98 -15.27 5.72
N THR A 82 -16.19 -14.73 5.59
CA THR A 82 -16.43 -13.28 5.60
C THR A 82 -16.04 -12.64 6.93
N ILE A 83 -16.37 -13.29 8.07
CA ILE A 83 -16.00 -12.83 9.40
C ILE A 83 -14.47 -12.83 9.59
N LEU A 84 -13.80 -13.90 9.16
CA LEU A 84 -12.33 -13.99 9.24
C LEU A 84 -11.65 -12.91 8.39
N ILE A 85 -12.14 -12.68 7.17
CA ILE A 85 -11.66 -11.63 6.28
C ILE A 85 -11.87 -10.26 6.91
N MET A 86 -13.03 -10.01 7.52
CA MET A 86 -13.34 -8.75 8.21
C MET A 86 -12.34 -8.46 9.34
N ILE A 87 -12.10 -9.44 10.22
CA ILE A 87 -11.16 -9.27 11.34
C ILE A 87 -9.73 -9.03 10.82
N ALA A 88 -9.28 -9.85 9.87
CA ALA A 88 -7.95 -9.72 9.28
C ALA A 88 -7.78 -8.38 8.53
N GLY A 89 -8.81 -7.93 7.83
CA GLY A 89 -8.84 -6.67 7.09
C GLY A 89 -8.76 -5.46 8.03
N ILE A 90 -9.58 -5.42 9.08
CA ILE A 90 -9.56 -4.31 10.05
C ILE A 90 -8.19 -4.23 10.73
N PHE A 91 -7.72 -5.34 11.30
CA PHE A 91 -6.43 -5.35 12.00
C PHE A 91 -5.25 -5.03 11.07
N GLY A 92 -5.19 -5.67 9.90
CA GLY A 92 -4.10 -5.50 8.95
C GLY A 92 -4.00 -4.08 8.40
N ASN A 93 -5.13 -3.51 7.98
CA ASN A 93 -5.14 -2.17 7.40
C ASN A 93 -4.85 -1.09 8.44
N LEU A 94 -5.39 -1.20 9.66
CA LEU A 94 -5.07 -0.29 10.76
C LEU A 94 -3.59 -0.37 11.14
N LEU A 95 -3.01 -1.57 11.23
CA LEU A 95 -1.58 -1.75 11.47
C LEU A 95 -0.74 -1.11 10.36
N THR A 96 -1.16 -1.23 9.10
CA THR A 96 -0.49 -0.58 7.96
C THR A 96 -0.56 0.94 8.04
N ILE A 97 -1.72 1.51 8.29
CA ILE A 97 -1.89 2.96 8.46
C ILE A 97 -1.00 3.45 9.60
N TYR A 98 -1.10 2.84 10.78
CA TYR A 98 -0.34 3.25 11.95
C TYR A 98 1.17 3.16 11.74
N ALA A 99 1.66 2.05 11.16
CA ALA A 99 3.08 1.86 10.90
C ALA A 99 3.65 2.87 9.91
N LEU A 100 2.91 3.23 8.85
CA LEU A 100 3.34 4.19 7.85
C LEU A 100 3.35 5.63 8.38
N ILE A 101 2.38 5.99 9.24
CA ILE A 101 2.35 7.30 9.91
C ILE A 101 3.49 7.42 10.91
N ARG A 102 3.71 6.39 11.75
CA ARG A 102 4.65 6.45 12.87
C ARG A 102 6.13 6.36 12.46
N CYS A 103 6.42 5.84 11.27
CA CYS A 103 7.78 5.61 10.78
C CYS A 103 8.16 6.59 9.64
N PRO A 104 8.83 7.73 9.94
CA PRO A 104 9.21 8.72 8.91
C PRO A 104 10.08 8.15 7.79
N LYS A 105 10.87 7.10 8.08
CA LYS A 105 11.78 6.45 7.12
C LYS A 105 11.06 5.80 5.93
N VAL A 106 9.77 5.48 6.07
CA VAL A 106 8.98 4.85 5.02
C VAL A 106 7.94 5.78 4.42
N ARG A 107 7.81 7.01 4.96
CA ARG A 107 6.87 8.02 4.49
C ARG A 107 7.38 8.62 3.18
N ASN A 108 6.68 8.32 2.10
CA ASN A 108 6.90 8.88 0.77
C ASN A 108 5.55 9.03 0.06
N VAL A 109 5.56 9.62 -1.13
CA VAL A 109 4.33 9.87 -1.91
C VAL A 109 3.52 8.59 -2.18
N ALA A 110 4.17 7.43 -2.39
CA ALA A 110 3.43 6.17 -2.55
C ALA A 110 2.79 5.70 -1.23
N ALA A 111 3.44 5.96 -0.10
CA ALA A 111 2.90 5.63 1.21
C ALA A 111 1.60 6.39 1.49
N ASP A 112 1.46 7.65 1.05
CA ASP A 112 0.22 8.41 1.21
C ASP A 112 -0.96 7.77 0.45
N PHE A 113 -0.73 7.32 -0.78
CA PHE A 113 -1.74 6.56 -1.54
C PHE A 113 -2.04 5.18 -0.92
N ILE A 114 -1.04 4.51 -0.36
CA ILE A 114 -1.22 3.24 0.35
C ILE A 114 -2.05 3.42 1.63
N ILE A 115 -1.83 4.51 2.37
CA ILE A 115 -2.66 4.87 3.53
C ILE A 115 -4.11 5.10 3.09
N SER A 116 -4.33 5.84 1.99
CA SER A 116 -5.68 6.02 1.43
C SER A 116 -6.33 4.69 1.01
N LEU A 117 -5.56 3.78 0.42
CA LEU A 117 -6.04 2.45 0.04
C LEU A 117 -6.47 1.64 1.28
N CYS A 118 -5.63 1.62 2.33
CA CYS A 118 -5.98 0.97 3.60
C CYS A 118 -7.20 1.61 4.28
N ALA A 119 -7.39 2.93 4.16
CA ALA A 119 -8.57 3.60 4.70
C ALA A 119 -9.86 3.18 3.97
N ALA A 120 -9.81 3.04 2.64
CA ALA A 120 -10.92 2.49 1.86
C ALA A 120 -11.22 1.02 2.23
N ASP A 121 -10.18 0.20 2.38
CA ASP A 121 -10.33 -1.20 2.79
C ASP A 121 -10.91 -1.31 4.23
N CYS A 122 -10.52 -0.43 5.16
CA CYS A 122 -11.14 -0.33 6.49
C CYS A 122 -12.63 0.04 6.40
N LEU A 123 -12.97 1.04 5.58
CA LEU A 123 -14.36 1.46 5.36
C LEU A 123 -15.21 0.29 4.85
N PHE A 124 -14.67 -0.48 3.90
CA PHE A 124 -15.30 -1.68 3.38
C PHE A 124 -15.48 -2.76 4.46
N CYS A 125 -14.44 -3.03 5.25
CA CYS A 125 -14.52 -4.04 6.29
C CYS A 125 -15.50 -3.68 7.41
N VAL A 126 -15.67 -2.39 7.74
CA VAL A 126 -16.54 -1.94 8.83
C VAL A 126 -17.99 -1.74 8.38
N LEU A 127 -18.22 -1.27 7.14
CA LEU A 127 -19.57 -0.90 6.69
C LEU A 127 -20.21 -1.86 5.68
N VAL A 128 -19.46 -2.81 5.11
CA VAL A 128 -20.00 -3.78 4.14
C VAL A 128 -19.98 -5.19 4.69
N LEU A 129 -18.82 -5.66 5.15
CA LEU A 129 -18.63 -7.06 5.54
C LEU A 129 -19.55 -7.55 6.69
N PRO A 130 -19.91 -6.73 7.71
CA PRO A 130 -20.89 -7.11 8.72
C PRO A 130 -22.23 -7.53 8.13
N PHE A 131 -22.79 -6.70 7.26
CA PHE A 131 -24.10 -6.96 6.65
C PHE A 131 -24.02 -8.16 5.70
N MET A 132 -22.89 -8.35 5.02
CA MET A 132 -22.69 -9.53 4.19
C MET A 132 -22.58 -10.82 5.01
N ALA A 133 -21.93 -10.78 6.18
CA ALA A 133 -21.86 -11.93 7.08
C ALA A 133 -23.24 -12.30 7.63
N VAL A 134 -24.02 -11.31 8.09
CA VAL A 134 -25.38 -11.53 8.60
C VAL A 134 -26.30 -12.05 7.51
N ARG A 135 -26.18 -11.53 6.27
CA ARG A 135 -26.90 -12.06 5.10
C ARG A 135 -26.64 -13.56 4.89
N TYR A 136 -25.38 -14.01 4.98
CA TYR A 136 -25.07 -15.43 4.84
C TYR A 136 -25.63 -16.27 5.99
N ILE A 137 -25.61 -15.76 7.22
CA ILE A 137 -26.14 -16.47 8.39
C ILE A 137 -27.65 -16.71 8.25
N HIS A 138 -28.41 -15.68 7.87
CA HIS A 138 -29.85 -15.83 7.68
C HIS A 138 -30.24 -16.48 6.35
N GLY A 139 -29.35 -16.47 5.36
CA GLY A 139 -29.65 -16.91 4.00
C GLY A 139 -30.54 -15.93 3.22
N ALA A 140 -30.72 -14.70 3.72
CA ALA A 140 -31.53 -13.67 3.09
C ALA A 140 -31.09 -12.27 3.56
N TRP A 141 -31.48 -11.24 2.81
CA TRP A 141 -31.30 -9.85 3.23
C TRP A 141 -32.43 -9.40 4.16
N THR A 142 -32.10 -9.10 5.42
CA THR A 142 -33.10 -8.76 6.47
C THR A 142 -33.01 -7.30 6.96
N HIS A 143 -32.14 -6.49 6.37
CA HIS A 143 -31.77 -5.16 6.90
C HIS A 143 -32.54 -3.99 6.28
N GLY A 144 -33.62 -4.26 5.55
CA GLY A 144 -34.46 -3.25 4.91
C GLY A 144 -33.83 -2.58 3.69
N GLU A 145 -34.59 -1.69 3.06
CA GLU A 145 -34.26 -1.07 1.77
C GLU A 145 -33.11 -0.05 1.87
N PHE A 146 -33.06 0.73 2.95
CA PHE A 146 -32.02 1.74 3.15
C PHE A 146 -30.62 1.13 3.10
N LEU A 147 -30.40 0.06 3.88
CA LEU A 147 -29.11 -0.63 3.89
C LEU A 147 -28.89 -1.40 2.57
N CYS A 148 -29.96 -1.87 1.92
CA CYS A 148 -29.88 -2.49 0.59
C CYS A 148 -29.47 -1.49 -0.51
N THR A 149 -29.60 -0.19 -0.24
CA THR A 149 -29.07 0.88 -1.09
C THR A 149 -27.66 1.29 -0.67
N LEU A 150 -27.44 1.52 0.63
CA LEU A 150 -26.20 2.06 1.16
C LEU A 150 -25.02 1.09 1.05
N VAL A 151 -25.24 -0.20 1.37
CA VAL A 151 -24.16 -1.20 1.37
C VAL A 151 -23.57 -1.41 -0.03
N PRO A 152 -24.36 -1.65 -1.10
CA PRO A 152 -23.78 -1.72 -2.44
C PRO A 152 -23.18 -0.39 -2.89
N PHE A 153 -23.77 0.77 -2.54
CA PHE A 153 -23.15 2.08 -2.82
C PHE A 153 -21.73 2.20 -2.24
N ILE A 154 -21.54 1.82 -0.98
CA ILE A 154 -20.23 1.79 -0.33
C ILE A 154 -19.30 0.77 -0.98
N GLN A 155 -19.82 -0.43 -1.28
CA GLN A 155 -19.05 -1.50 -1.93
C GLN A 155 -18.50 -1.03 -3.28
N TYR A 156 -19.36 -0.60 -4.22
CA TYR A 156 -18.94 -0.18 -5.55
C TYR A 156 -18.06 1.07 -5.51
N GLY A 157 -18.35 2.02 -4.61
CA GLY A 157 -17.49 3.18 -4.37
C GLY A 157 -16.09 2.79 -3.91
N ASN A 158 -15.97 1.84 -2.98
CA ASN A 158 -14.68 1.34 -2.51
C ASN A 158 -13.89 0.62 -3.62
N VAL A 159 -14.55 -0.18 -4.47
CA VAL A 159 -13.88 -0.80 -5.63
C VAL A 159 -13.19 0.26 -6.50
N GLY A 160 -13.90 1.34 -6.82
CA GLY A 160 -13.36 2.42 -7.63
C GLY A 160 -12.25 3.20 -6.93
N VAL A 161 -12.38 3.51 -5.63
CA VAL A 161 -11.33 4.18 -4.86
C VAL A 161 -10.06 3.32 -4.85
N SER A 162 -10.19 2.02 -4.55
CA SER A 162 -9.05 1.11 -4.49
C SER A 162 -8.33 1.02 -5.84
N LEU A 163 -9.06 0.89 -6.95
CA LEU A 163 -8.47 0.82 -8.28
C LEU A 163 -7.79 2.14 -8.70
N LEU A 164 -8.42 3.28 -8.41
CA LEU A 164 -7.82 4.59 -8.69
C LEU A 164 -6.56 4.80 -7.84
N CYS A 165 -6.56 4.44 -6.56
CA CYS A 165 -5.36 4.47 -5.72
C CYS A 165 -4.23 3.61 -6.31
N ILE A 166 -4.54 2.39 -6.78
CA ILE A 166 -3.54 1.52 -7.46
C ILE A 166 -3.01 2.20 -8.73
N ALA A 167 -3.88 2.84 -9.52
CA ALA A 167 -3.47 3.62 -10.69
C ALA A 167 -2.54 4.78 -10.31
N MET A 168 -2.86 5.54 -9.26
CA MET A 168 -2.03 6.63 -8.77
C MET A 168 -0.67 6.16 -8.26
N ILE A 169 -0.63 5.04 -7.54
CA ILE A 169 0.64 4.42 -7.09
C ILE A 169 1.48 4.02 -8.31
N THR A 170 0.86 3.39 -9.32
CA THR A 170 1.53 2.96 -10.54
C THR A 170 2.07 4.15 -11.34
N MET A 171 1.27 5.21 -11.49
CA MET A 171 1.67 6.43 -12.19
C MET A 171 2.82 7.14 -11.46
N ASN A 172 2.78 7.17 -10.12
CA ASN A 172 3.87 7.69 -9.29
C ASN A 172 5.18 6.94 -9.52
N ARG A 173 5.13 5.60 -9.61
CA ARG A 173 6.30 4.80 -9.97
C ARG A 173 6.78 5.08 -11.40
N TYR A 174 5.86 5.15 -12.36
CA TYR A 174 6.19 5.43 -13.74
C TYR A 174 6.91 6.77 -13.90
N ILE A 175 6.37 7.86 -13.34
CA ILE A 175 6.96 9.19 -13.45
C ILE A 175 8.32 9.24 -12.74
N MET A 176 8.48 8.57 -11.59
CA MET A 176 9.77 8.49 -10.91
C MET A 176 10.86 7.80 -11.74
N ILE A 177 10.51 6.68 -12.40
CA ILE A 177 11.48 5.86 -13.15
C ILE A 177 11.76 6.45 -14.53
N ALA A 178 10.73 6.91 -15.24
CA ALA A 178 10.85 7.36 -16.62
C ALA A 178 11.10 8.88 -16.75
N HIS A 179 10.63 9.68 -15.80
CA HIS A 179 10.56 11.15 -15.90
C HIS A 179 10.95 11.86 -14.60
N ASN A 180 12.07 11.45 -13.99
CA ASN A 180 12.53 11.97 -12.69
C ASN A 180 12.68 13.50 -12.65
N SER A 181 12.97 14.16 -13.78
CA SER A 181 13.09 15.63 -13.88
C SER A 181 11.78 16.37 -13.57
N ILE A 182 10.62 15.76 -13.86
CA ILE A 182 9.31 16.36 -13.66
C ILE A 182 8.68 15.89 -12.33
N TYR A 183 9.16 14.79 -11.77
CA TYR A 183 8.61 14.16 -10.55
C TYR A 183 8.37 15.16 -9.40
N GLN A 184 9.38 15.97 -9.07
CA GLN A 184 9.30 16.94 -7.96
C GLN A 184 8.27 18.06 -8.19
N ARG A 185 7.93 18.34 -9.46
CA ARG A 185 6.92 19.34 -9.82
C ARG A 185 5.50 18.78 -9.65
N VAL A 186 5.31 17.52 -10.02
CA VAL A 186 3.99 16.85 -10.02
C VAL A 186 3.62 16.37 -8.61
N TYR A 187 4.55 15.76 -7.88
CA TYR A 187 4.26 15.11 -6.60
C TYR A 187 4.59 15.99 -5.39
N LYS A 188 4.13 17.24 -5.43
CA LYS A 188 4.09 18.11 -4.24
C LYS A 188 2.99 17.65 -3.29
N LYS A 189 3.17 17.80 -1.98
CA LYS A 189 2.19 17.39 -0.95
C LYS A 189 0.77 17.86 -1.26
N VAL A 190 0.60 19.14 -1.62
CA VAL A 190 -0.71 19.72 -1.95
C VAL A 190 -1.38 18.94 -3.09
N TYR A 191 -0.66 18.70 -4.19
CA TYR A 191 -1.20 17.96 -5.34
C TYR A 191 -1.49 16.49 -5.02
N VAL A 192 -0.69 15.85 -4.17
CA VAL A 192 -0.94 14.47 -3.72
C VAL A 192 -2.26 14.39 -2.96
N TYR A 193 -2.52 15.31 -2.02
CA TYR A 193 -3.81 15.34 -1.31
C TYR A 193 -4.98 15.66 -2.23
N THR A 194 -4.80 16.58 -3.20
CA THR A 194 -5.81 16.84 -4.23
C THR A 194 -6.10 15.60 -5.07
N MET A 195 -5.08 14.84 -5.46
CA MET A 195 -5.23 13.57 -6.19
C MET A 195 -6.01 12.54 -5.38
N ILE A 196 -5.73 12.41 -4.07
CA ILE A 196 -6.46 11.50 -3.18
C ILE A 196 -7.93 11.91 -3.12
N ILE A 197 -8.22 13.18 -2.83
CA ILE A 197 -9.60 13.71 -2.77
C ILE A 197 -10.33 13.45 -4.10
N PHE A 198 -9.65 13.64 -5.24
CA PHE A 198 -10.19 13.32 -6.55
C PHE A 198 -10.56 11.84 -6.67
N CYS A 199 -9.73 10.89 -6.22
CA CYS A 199 -10.05 9.46 -6.26
C CYS A 199 -11.36 9.15 -5.51
N TRP A 200 -11.56 9.74 -4.33
CA TRP A 200 -12.78 9.55 -3.52
C TRP A 200 -14.01 10.17 -4.18
N ILE A 201 -13.92 11.46 -4.55
CA ILE A 201 -15.04 12.18 -5.16
C ILE A 201 -15.42 11.56 -6.50
N PHE A 202 -14.44 11.23 -7.35
CA PHE A 202 -14.71 10.64 -8.65
C PHE A 202 -15.38 9.26 -8.51
N SER A 203 -14.88 8.41 -7.61
CA SER A 203 -15.44 7.06 -7.43
C SER A 203 -16.88 7.09 -6.91
N TYR A 204 -17.13 7.79 -5.81
CA TYR A 204 -18.48 7.88 -5.22
C TYR A 204 -19.41 8.78 -6.03
N GLY A 205 -18.89 9.85 -6.62
CA GLY A 205 -19.64 10.78 -7.47
C GLY A 205 -20.24 10.08 -8.68
N PHE A 206 -19.52 9.12 -9.25
CA PHE A 206 -20.01 8.34 -10.40
C PHE A 206 -21.13 7.35 -10.03
N GLN A 207 -21.32 7.04 -8.74
CA GLN A 207 -22.46 6.24 -8.24
C GLN A 207 -23.73 7.08 -8.00
N LEU A 208 -23.61 8.41 -7.91
CA LEU A 208 -24.73 9.29 -7.57
C LEU A 208 -25.93 9.18 -8.53
N PRO A 209 -25.76 9.06 -9.87
CA PRO A 209 -26.90 8.88 -10.76
C PRO A 209 -27.74 7.63 -10.44
N THR A 210 -27.09 6.54 -10.00
CA THR A 210 -27.76 5.32 -9.56
C THR A 210 -28.37 5.46 -8.18
N LEU A 211 -27.70 6.19 -7.27
CA LEU A 211 -28.22 6.48 -5.94
C LEU A 211 -29.53 7.30 -6.00
N PHE A 212 -29.62 8.26 -6.93
CA PHE A 212 -30.81 9.09 -7.14
C PHE A 212 -31.83 8.48 -8.11
N GLY A 213 -31.62 7.25 -8.59
CA GLY A 213 -32.54 6.57 -9.51
C GLY A 213 -32.65 7.21 -10.90
N VAL A 214 -31.70 8.07 -11.29
CA VAL A 214 -31.64 8.70 -12.62
C VAL A 214 -31.14 7.70 -13.67
N TRP A 215 -30.26 6.79 -13.26
CA TRP A 215 -29.69 5.76 -14.15
C TRP A 215 -29.37 4.46 -13.39
N GLY A 216 -30.29 3.51 -13.49
CA GLY A 216 -30.29 2.30 -12.65
C GLY A 216 -30.66 2.60 -11.19
N ILE A 217 -30.88 1.54 -10.42
CA ILE A 217 -31.23 1.63 -8.99
C ILE A 217 -30.39 0.66 -8.17
N PHE A 218 -30.15 0.97 -6.90
CA PHE A 218 -29.70 -0.04 -5.95
C PHE A 218 -30.91 -0.78 -5.40
N GLY A 219 -30.85 -2.11 -5.36
CA GLY A 219 -31.97 -2.92 -4.90
C GLY A 219 -31.59 -4.39 -4.71
N TYR A 220 -32.55 -5.16 -4.19
CA TYR A 220 -32.39 -6.57 -3.92
C TYR A 220 -32.52 -7.41 -5.19
N ASP A 221 -31.50 -8.21 -5.49
CA ASP A 221 -31.48 -9.14 -6.61
C ASP A 221 -31.91 -10.53 -6.12
N ASP A 222 -33.16 -10.91 -6.41
CA ASP A 222 -33.74 -12.19 -5.97
C ASP A 222 -32.96 -13.41 -6.46
N LYS A 223 -32.29 -13.32 -7.61
CA LYS A 223 -31.52 -14.46 -8.15
C LYS A 223 -30.24 -14.68 -7.35
N LEU A 224 -29.60 -13.59 -6.91
CA LEU A 224 -28.33 -13.62 -6.20
C LEU A 224 -28.49 -13.50 -4.68
N GLU A 225 -29.74 -13.38 -4.21
CA GLU A 225 -30.15 -13.19 -2.82
C GLU A 225 -29.34 -12.07 -2.12
N THR A 226 -29.03 -10.99 -2.85
CA THR A 226 -28.15 -9.91 -2.38
C THR A 226 -28.47 -8.57 -3.02
N CYS A 227 -28.07 -7.49 -2.36
CA CYS A 227 -28.28 -6.14 -2.88
C CYS A 227 -27.22 -5.75 -3.92
N SER A 228 -27.66 -5.26 -5.08
CA SER A 228 -26.79 -4.89 -6.20
C SER A 228 -27.39 -3.73 -7.00
N ILE A 229 -26.72 -3.36 -8.09
CA ILE A 229 -27.26 -2.41 -9.08
C ILE A 229 -28.19 -3.16 -10.03
N LEU A 230 -29.43 -2.73 -10.10
CA LEU A 230 -30.47 -3.28 -10.97
C LEU A 230 -30.84 -2.28 -12.08
N PRO A 231 -31.44 -2.73 -13.18
CA PRO A 231 -32.03 -1.85 -14.17
C PRO A 231 -33.16 -1.00 -13.56
N ASP A 232 -33.28 0.24 -14.01
CA ASP A 232 -34.43 1.10 -13.67
C ASP A 232 -35.71 0.70 -14.44
N SER A 233 -36.81 1.42 -14.22
CA SER A 233 -38.10 1.19 -14.89
C SER A 233 -38.05 1.33 -16.42
N GLN A 234 -37.01 1.97 -16.95
CA GLN A 234 -36.78 2.12 -18.39
C GLN A 234 -35.81 1.04 -18.92
N GLY A 235 -35.44 0.06 -18.08
CA GLY A 235 -34.51 -1.01 -18.42
C GLY A 235 -33.05 -0.56 -18.50
N ARG A 236 -32.71 0.66 -18.05
CA ARG A 236 -31.34 1.18 -18.12
C ARG A 236 -30.59 0.76 -16.86
N SER A 237 -29.35 0.32 -17.02
CA SER A 237 -28.47 -0.02 -15.89
C SER A 237 -27.13 0.67 -16.02
N SER A 238 -26.67 1.30 -14.95
CA SER A 238 -25.34 1.90 -14.86
C SER A 238 -24.22 0.85 -14.73
N LYS A 239 -24.55 -0.41 -14.40
CA LYS A 239 -23.60 -1.50 -14.12
C LYS A 239 -22.57 -1.69 -15.24
N THR A 240 -23.00 -1.64 -16.51
CA THR A 240 -22.10 -1.78 -17.66
C THR A 240 -21.18 -0.56 -17.83
N ALA A 241 -21.72 0.65 -17.72
CA ALA A 241 -20.94 1.88 -17.83
C ALA A 241 -19.91 2.00 -16.69
N LEU A 242 -20.30 1.61 -15.48
CA LEU A 242 -19.43 1.48 -14.32
C LEU A 242 -18.27 0.52 -14.57
N PHE A 243 -18.54 -0.65 -15.14
CA PHE A 243 -17.50 -1.58 -15.48
C PHE A 243 -16.52 -1.00 -16.52
N ILE A 244 -17.02 -0.33 -17.57
CA ILE A 244 -16.13 0.23 -18.60
C ILE A 244 -15.32 1.41 -18.05
N ILE A 245 -15.99 2.41 -17.48
CA ILE A 245 -15.39 3.68 -17.10
C ILE A 245 -14.61 3.57 -15.80
N ALA A 246 -15.19 2.93 -14.78
CA ALA A 246 -14.60 2.88 -13.45
C ALA A 246 -13.69 1.65 -13.23
N PHE A 247 -13.70 0.66 -14.13
CA PHE A 247 -12.82 -0.52 -14.03
C PHE A 247 -11.89 -0.68 -15.24
N ILE A 248 -12.41 -0.78 -16.47
CA ILE A 248 -11.58 -1.06 -17.65
C ILE A 248 -10.60 0.08 -17.96
N ILE A 249 -11.06 1.35 -17.96
CA ILE A 249 -10.18 2.50 -18.26
C ILE A 249 -9.00 2.58 -17.26
N PRO A 250 -9.20 2.56 -15.92
CA PRO A 250 -8.08 2.52 -14.98
C PRO A 250 -7.15 1.31 -15.18
N CYS A 251 -7.69 0.13 -15.47
CA CYS A 251 -6.86 -1.06 -15.77
C CYS A 251 -5.96 -0.84 -16.99
N VAL A 252 -6.50 -0.27 -18.07
CA VAL A 252 -5.72 0.04 -19.28
C VAL A 252 -4.62 1.05 -18.97
N ILE A 253 -4.90 2.08 -18.18
CA ILE A 253 -3.89 3.06 -17.74
C ILE A 253 -2.78 2.36 -16.95
N ILE A 254 -3.13 1.49 -16.00
CA ILE A 254 -2.15 0.74 -15.20
C ILE A 254 -1.28 -0.14 -16.10
N ILE A 255 -1.88 -0.89 -17.02
CA ILE A 255 -1.16 -1.78 -17.95
C ILE A 255 -0.23 -0.96 -18.85
N ALA A 256 -0.69 0.17 -19.40
CA ALA A 256 0.12 1.05 -20.23
C ALA A 256 1.32 1.64 -19.45
N CYS A 257 1.10 2.07 -18.20
CA CYS A 257 2.17 2.53 -17.33
C CYS A 257 3.19 1.42 -17.07
N TYR A 258 2.77 0.20 -16.78
CA TYR A 258 3.69 -0.93 -16.58
C TYR A 258 4.47 -1.27 -17.84
N ALA A 259 3.81 -1.36 -19.00
CA ALA A 259 4.48 -1.60 -20.28
C ALA A 259 5.60 -0.58 -20.51
N ARG A 260 5.34 0.71 -20.23
CA ARG A 260 6.36 1.77 -20.31
C ARG A 260 7.46 1.64 -19.27
N ILE A 261 7.15 1.26 -18.02
CA ILE A 261 8.16 1.01 -16.98
C ILE A 261 9.10 -0.12 -17.43
N PHE A 262 8.56 -1.26 -17.87
CA PHE A 262 9.35 -2.40 -18.35
C PHE A 262 10.23 -2.02 -19.54
N TRP A 263 9.67 -1.27 -20.49
CA TRP A 263 10.42 -0.76 -21.65
C TRP A 263 11.62 0.10 -21.23
N VAL A 264 11.39 1.12 -20.38
CA VAL A 264 12.45 2.04 -19.93
C VAL A 264 13.56 1.30 -19.18
N VAL A 265 13.19 0.33 -18.34
CA VAL A 265 14.17 -0.47 -17.59
C VAL A 265 15.01 -1.32 -18.54
N HIS A 266 14.38 -2.05 -19.46
CA HIS A 266 15.10 -2.91 -20.40
C HIS A 266 16.04 -2.13 -21.33
N GLU A 267 15.56 -0.98 -21.81
CA GLU A 267 16.35 -0.07 -22.62
C GLU A 267 17.55 0.49 -21.82
N SER A 268 17.36 0.82 -20.53
CA SER A 268 18.45 1.30 -19.68
C SER A 268 19.54 0.24 -19.46
N GLU A 269 19.16 -1.03 -19.29
CA GLU A 269 20.10 -2.15 -19.17
C GLU A 269 20.86 -2.39 -20.48
N SER A 270 20.16 -2.32 -21.61
CA SER A 270 20.75 -2.48 -22.94
C SER A 270 21.81 -1.41 -23.24
N ARG A 271 21.54 -0.14 -22.89
CA ARG A 271 22.52 0.95 -23.02
C ARG A 271 23.75 0.76 -22.13
N MET A 272 23.56 0.35 -20.87
CA MET A 272 24.68 0.07 -19.96
C MET A 272 25.57 -1.07 -20.49
N ARG A 273 24.97 -2.14 -21.03
CA ARG A 273 25.72 -3.26 -21.65
C ARG A 273 26.52 -2.79 -22.87
N ARG A 274 25.93 -1.99 -23.76
CA ARG A 274 26.63 -1.44 -24.93
C ARG A 274 27.85 -0.60 -24.52
N HIS A 275 27.71 0.29 -23.53
CA HIS A 275 28.85 1.07 -23.02
C HIS A 275 29.93 0.22 -22.35
N ALA A 276 29.55 -0.88 -21.69
CA ALA A 276 30.52 -1.83 -21.12
C ALA A 276 31.28 -2.61 -22.21
N SER A 277 30.63 -2.93 -23.33
CA SER A 277 31.26 -3.59 -24.49
C SER A 277 32.15 -2.65 -25.32
N SER A 278 31.87 -1.35 -25.30
CA SER A 278 32.63 -0.34 -26.06
C SER A 278 33.83 0.26 -25.30
N GLN A 279 34.05 -0.06 -24.03
CA GLN A 279 35.32 0.27 -23.36
C GLN A 279 36.39 -0.74 -23.79
N PRO A 280 37.51 -0.32 -24.41
CA PRO A 280 38.64 -1.21 -24.63
C PRO A 280 39.13 -1.65 -23.24
N SER A 281 39.13 -2.95 -22.98
CA SER A 281 39.90 -3.52 -21.88
C SER A 281 41.35 -3.09 -22.07
N LEU A 282 41.81 -2.11 -21.28
CA LEU A 282 43.23 -1.90 -21.03
C LEU A 282 43.73 -3.15 -20.29
N GLN A 283 43.89 -4.23 -21.04
CA GLN A 283 44.60 -5.42 -20.65
C GLN A 283 46.01 -4.96 -20.30
N ASN A 284 46.32 -5.01 -19.01
CA ASN A 284 47.61 -4.69 -18.47
C ASN A 284 48.62 -5.69 -19.06
N ASN A 285 49.28 -5.30 -20.15
CA ASN A 285 50.21 -6.13 -20.91
C ASN A 285 51.56 -6.17 -20.18
N ASN A 286 51.62 -6.84 -19.02
CA ASN A 286 52.88 -7.19 -18.35
C ASN A 286 53.31 -8.61 -18.75
N GLN A 287 53.46 -8.83 -20.05
CA GLN A 287 54.26 -9.93 -20.58
C GLN A 287 55.46 -9.33 -21.34
N ARG A 288 56.62 -9.35 -20.70
CA ARG A 288 57.90 -9.54 -21.40
C ARG A 288 58.59 -10.75 -20.81
N THR A 289 58.68 -11.76 -21.65
CA THR A 289 59.47 -12.99 -21.53
C THR A 289 60.96 -12.68 -21.72
N MET A 290 61.84 -13.23 -20.86
CA MET A 290 62.91 -14.18 -21.24
C MET A 290 64.04 -14.26 -20.19
N THR A 291 64.48 -15.50 -20.03
CA THR A 291 65.63 -16.09 -19.32
C THR A 291 67.01 -15.53 -19.72
N GLY A 292 67.96 -15.45 -18.78
CA GLY A 292 69.40 -15.44 -19.07
C GLY A 292 70.33 -14.63 -18.14
N SER A 293 71.01 -15.33 -17.21
CA SER A 293 72.39 -15.12 -16.71
C SER A 293 72.94 -13.74 -16.21
N THR A 294 73.28 -13.74 -14.91
CA THR A 294 74.53 -13.29 -14.23
C THR A 294 74.95 -11.82 -14.09
N GLN A 295 75.34 -11.49 -12.83
CA GLN A 295 76.30 -10.49 -12.29
C GLN A 295 75.79 -9.16 -11.69
N ILE A 296 76.22 -8.95 -10.44
CA ILE A 296 76.29 -7.74 -9.57
C ILE A 296 77.73 -7.16 -9.73
N PRO A 297 78.12 -5.89 -9.41
CA PRO A 297 77.45 -4.84 -8.61
C PRO A 297 77.45 -3.41 -9.17
N GLY A 298 76.65 -2.53 -8.54
CA GLY A 298 77.05 -1.14 -8.28
C GLY A 298 76.23 -0.07 -9.00
N SER A 299 75.40 0.64 -8.23
CA SER A 299 75.40 2.11 -8.15
C SER A 299 74.16 2.56 -7.37
N MET A 300 74.42 3.30 -6.31
CA MET A 300 73.45 3.98 -5.49
C MET A 300 72.87 5.14 -6.31
N ASN A 301 71.58 5.08 -6.64
CA ASN A 301 70.85 6.24 -7.14
C ASN A 301 69.47 6.30 -6.47
N ASN A 302 69.40 7.11 -5.40
CA ASN A 302 68.15 7.53 -4.80
C ASN A 302 67.51 8.58 -5.72
N ASN A 303 66.69 8.13 -6.66
CA ASN A 303 65.63 8.94 -7.26
C ASN A 303 64.28 8.28 -6.91
N LEU A 304 63.89 8.40 -5.64
CA LEU A 304 62.47 8.43 -5.31
C LEU A 304 61.96 9.78 -5.80
N ASN A 305 61.27 9.81 -6.95
CA ASN A 305 60.20 10.76 -7.20
C ASN A 305 59.36 10.36 -8.42
N GLU A 306 58.04 10.33 -8.17
CA GLU A 306 56.98 10.61 -9.15
C GLU A 306 56.39 9.50 -10.04
N THR A 307 56.29 8.25 -9.56
CA THR A 307 55.37 7.26 -10.17
C THR A 307 54.31 6.68 -9.23
N ASP A 308 54.49 6.78 -7.91
CA ASP A 308 53.54 6.16 -6.96
C ASP A 308 52.32 7.03 -6.60
N VAL A 309 52.40 8.36 -6.75
CA VAL A 309 51.28 9.27 -6.40
C VAL A 309 50.14 9.19 -7.43
N LYS A 310 50.46 8.96 -8.72
CA LYS A 310 49.44 8.75 -9.77
C LYS A 310 48.76 7.38 -9.66
N SER A 311 49.49 6.35 -9.21
CA SER A 311 48.94 5.01 -9.01
C SER A 311 47.98 4.96 -7.82
N GLY A 312 48.36 5.58 -6.70
CA GLY A 312 47.50 5.73 -5.51
C GLY A 312 46.20 6.48 -5.80
N ASN A 313 46.28 7.64 -6.48
CA ASN A 313 45.11 8.44 -6.85
C ASN A 313 44.19 7.70 -7.85
N ARG A 314 44.73 6.92 -8.78
CA ARG A 314 43.95 6.12 -9.73
C ARG A 314 43.27 4.91 -9.08
N LEU A 315 43.92 4.29 -8.10
CA LEU A 315 43.35 3.18 -7.32
C LEU A 315 42.26 3.66 -6.33
N GLN A 316 42.43 4.86 -5.76
CA GLN A 316 41.42 5.49 -4.90
C GLN A 316 40.23 6.00 -5.72
N ALA A 317 40.47 6.61 -6.89
CA ALA A 317 39.41 7.01 -7.80
C ALA A 317 38.59 5.80 -8.29
N THR A 318 39.25 4.72 -8.73
CA THR A 318 38.55 3.49 -9.17
C THR A 318 37.78 2.80 -8.04
N LYS A 319 38.30 2.79 -6.79
CA LYS A 319 37.55 2.32 -5.62
C LYS A 319 36.34 3.21 -5.32
N SER A 320 36.48 4.54 -5.40
CA SER A 320 35.39 5.50 -5.18
C SER A 320 34.26 5.35 -6.21
N THR A 321 34.60 5.23 -7.50
CA THR A 321 33.63 5.01 -8.58
C THR A 321 32.91 3.66 -8.41
N ARG A 322 33.64 2.58 -8.09
CA ARG A 322 33.05 1.25 -7.87
C ARG A 322 32.10 1.21 -6.67
N LEU A 323 32.39 1.95 -5.59
CA LEU A 323 31.50 2.08 -4.44
C LEU A 323 30.24 2.89 -4.79
N LYS A 324 30.36 3.93 -5.62
CA LYS A 324 29.21 4.71 -6.12
C LYS A 324 28.31 3.84 -7.01
N ASP A 325 28.89 3.11 -7.97
CA ASP A 325 28.15 2.20 -8.85
C ASP A 325 27.42 1.10 -8.08
N GLN A 326 28.05 0.55 -7.03
CA GLN A 326 27.42 -0.43 -6.14
C GLN A 326 26.21 0.15 -5.37
N ARG A 327 26.31 1.40 -4.91
CA ARG A 327 25.20 2.08 -4.22
C ARG A 327 24.04 2.36 -5.17
N GLU A 328 24.33 2.84 -6.38
CA GLU A 328 23.32 3.11 -7.42
C GLU A 328 22.63 1.81 -7.88
N ALA A 329 23.39 0.73 -8.09
CA ALA A 329 22.81 -0.58 -8.44
C ALA A 329 21.93 -1.14 -7.31
N LYS A 330 22.31 -0.93 -6.04
CA LYS A 330 21.49 -1.33 -4.88
C LYS A 330 20.20 -0.51 -4.80
N GLN A 331 20.26 0.79 -5.08
CA GLN A 331 19.08 1.66 -5.12
C GLN A 331 18.10 1.25 -6.22
N LYS A 332 18.58 1.07 -7.46
CA LYS A 332 17.77 0.58 -8.59
C LYS A 332 17.07 -0.75 -8.26
N ARG A 333 17.78 -1.68 -7.60
CA ARG A 333 17.21 -2.97 -7.17
C ARG A 333 16.10 -2.80 -6.13
N ASN A 334 16.24 -1.85 -5.21
CA ASN A 334 15.21 -1.56 -4.22
C ASN A 334 13.97 -0.93 -4.87
N GLU A 335 14.15 0.03 -5.78
CA GLU A 335 13.06 0.65 -6.54
C GLU A 335 12.30 -0.37 -7.41
N TRP A 336 13.04 -1.30 -8.03
CA TRP A 336 12.45 -2.41 -8.77
C TRP A 336 11.61 -3.35 -7.89
N ARG A 337 12.08 -3.67 -6.69
CA ARG A 337 11.32 -4.47 -5.73
C ARG A 337 9.99 -3.81 -5.36
N ILE A 338 9.99 -2.49 -5.15
CA ILE A 338 8.77 -1.73 -4.86
C ILE A 338 7.83 -1.77 -6.07
N THR A 339 8.36 -1.58 -7.29
CA THR A 339 7.55 -1.66 -8.52
C THR A 339 6.86 -3.02 -8.68
N LYS A 340 7.58 -4.11 -8.40
CA LYS A 340 7.01 -5.47 -8.39
C LYS A 340 5.94 -5.66 -7.32
N MET A 341 6.09 -5.04 -6.15
CA MET A 341 5.05 -5.04 -5.13
C MET A 341 3.78 -4.36 -5.65
N VAL A 342 3.88 -3.19 -6.26
CA VAL A 342 2.70 -2.50 -6.82
C VAL A 342 2.03 -3.35 -7.91
N LEU A 343 2.83 -4.07 -8.72
CA LEU A 343 2.27 -4.96 -9.74
C LEU A 343 1.52 -6.12 -9.10
N ALA A 344 2.06 -6.70 -8.02
CA ALA A 344 1.38 -7.76 -7.28
C ALA A 344 0.04 -7.27 -6.70
N ILE A 345 -0.05 -6.03 -6.20
CA ILE A 345 -1.30 -5.42 -5.71
C ILE A 345 -2.33 -5.31 -6.83
N PHE A 346 -1.91 -4.86 -8.02
CA PHE A 346 -2.80 -4.78 -9.17
C PHE A 346 -3.29 -6.16 -9.64
N LEU A 347 -2.39 -7.14 -9.72
CA LEU A 347 -2.74 -8.50 -10.11
C LEU A 347 -3.65 -9.18 -9.07
N SER A 348 -3.45 -8.94 -7.78
CA SER A 348 -4.35 -9.44 -6.73
C SER A 348 -5.72 -8.78 -6.81
N PHE A 349 -5.79 -7.48 -7.11
CA PHE A 349 -7.06 -6.81 -7.35
C PHE A 349 -7.82 -7.48 -8.51
N LEU A 350 -7.17 -7.69 -9.66
CA LEU A 350 -7.79 -8.40 -10.78
C LEU A 350 -8.24 -9.83 -10.40
N ALA A 351 -7.41 -10.58 -9.68
CA ALA A 351 -7.74 -11.93 -9.24
C ALA A 351 -8.95 -11.98 -8.29
N CYS A 352 -9.15 -10.93 -7.48
CA CYS A 352 -10.29 -10.81 -6.58
C CYS A 352 -11.59 -10.37 -7.29
N TYR A 353 -11.50 -9.49 -8.29
CA TYR A 353 -12.68 -8.85 -8.93
C TYR A 353 -13.13 -9.49 -10.26
N MET A 354 -12.22 -10.10 -11.02
CA MET A 354 -12.57 -10.71 -12.31
C MET A 354 -13.44 -11.96 -12.19
N PRO A 355 -13.26 -12.88 -11.22
CA PRO A 355 -14.05 -14.10 -11.15
C PRO A 355 -15.55 -13.84 -11.09
N ILE A 356 -16.01 -13.01 -10.15
CA ILE A 356 -17.44 -12.67 -10.01
C ILE A 356 -18.00 -11.94 -11.24
N THR A 357 -17.20 -11.11 -11.89
CA THR A 357 -17.60 -10.40 -13.12
C THR A 357 -17.87 -11.40 -14.24
N ILE A 358 -16.97 -12.37 -14.41
CA ILE A 358 -17.10 -13.43 -15.41
C ILE A 358 -18.29 -14.34 -15.07
N ILE A 359 -18.42 -14.76 -13.81
CA ILE A 359 -19.50 -15.63 -13.34
C ILE A 359 -20.87 -15.00 -13.57
N LYS A 360 -21.04 -13.70 -13.26
CA LYS A 360 -22.32 -12.99 -13.50
C LYS A 360 -22.71 -12.91 -14.96
N ILE A 361 -21.73 -12.90 -15.88
CA ILE A 361 -21.98 -12.87 -17.32
C ILE A 361 -22.29 -14.28 -17.84
N ALA A 362 -21.56 -15.28 -17.36
CA ALA A 362 -21.64 -16.67 -17.82
C ALA A 362 -22.84 -17.45 -17.24
N ASP A 363 -23.24 -17.15 -16.00
CA ASP A 363 -24.28 -17.85 -15.25
C ASP A 363 -25.32 -16.87 -14.69
N LYS A 364 -26.13 -16.29 -15.59
CA LYS A 364 -27.15 -15.28 -15.27
C LYS A 364 -28.33 -15.81 -14.46
N ASP A 365 -28.59 -17.12 -14.54
CA ASP A 365 -29.70 -17.78 -13.87
C ASP A 365 -29.27 -18.56 -12.62
N VAL A 366 -28.01 -18.40 -12.21
CA VAL A 366 -27.45 -18.94 -10.96
C VAL A 366 -27.62 -20.45 -10.87
N GLN A 367 -27.24 -21.15 -11.95
CA GLN A 367 -27.23 -22.61 -12.00
C GLN A 367 -26.12 -23.18 -11.11
N TRP A 368 -25.04 -22.42 -10.90
CA TRP A 368 -23.89 -22.82 -10.08
C TRP A 368 -23.71 -21.87 -8.88
N PRO A 369 -24.59 -21.94 -7.86
CA PRO A 369 -24.58 -21.02 -6.72
C PRO A 369 -23.24 -20.98 -5.96
N GLY A 370 -22.54 -22.12 -5.89
CA GLY A 370 -21.18 -22.21 -5.31
C GLY A 370 -20.16 -21.28 -5.96
N LEU A 371 -20.21 -21.12 -7.28
CA LEU A 371 -19.29 -20.22 -8.00
C LEU A 371 -19.59 -18.75 -7.67
N HIS A 372 -20.86 -18.36 -7.58
CA HIS A 372 -21.24 -17.00 -7.19
C HIS A 372 -20.76 -16.66 -5.79
N ILE A 373 -20.95 -17.56 -4.82
CA ILE A 373 -20.44 -17.38 -3.46
C ILE A 373 -18.92 -17.27 -3.45
N PHE A 374 -18.22 -18.16 -4.16
CA PHE A 374 -16.77 -18.07 -4.31
C PHE A 374 -16.33 -16.71 -4.88
N GLY A 375 -17.01 -16.22 -5.91
CA GLY A 375 -16.75 -14.91 -6.50
C GLY A 375 -16.96 -13.75 -5.51
N TYR A 376 -18.00 -13.81 -4.67
CA TYR A 376 -18.21 -12.81 -3.62
C TYR A 376 -17.14 -12.86 -2.53
N ILE A 377 -16.74 -14.06 -2.08
CA ILE A 377 -15.64 -14.20 -1.12
C ILE A 377 -14.33 -13.64 -1.69
N MET A 378 -14.07 -13.82 -2.99
CA MET A 378 -12.91 -13.23 -3.66
C MET A 378 -12.94 -11.70 -3.65
N ILE A 379 -14.11 -11.06 -3.84
CA ILE A 379 -14.26 -9.61 -3.65
C ILE A 379 -13.86 -9.23 -2.21
N TYR A 380 -14.40 -9.94 -1.22
CA TYR A 380 -14.16 -9.60 0.19
C TYR A 380 -12.69 -9.74 0.57
N LEU A 381 -12.02 -10.78 0.05
CA LEU A 381 -10.60 -11.01 0.26
C LEU A 381 -9.72 -9.85 -0.22
N SER A 382 -10.18 -9.06 -1.19
CA SER A 382 -9.46 -7.88 -1.69
C SER A 382 -9.14 -6.86 -0.59
N ALA A 383 -9.98 -6.79 0.45
CA ALA A 383 -9.81 -5.84 1.55
C ALA A 383 -8.66 -6.22 2.51
N CYS A 384 -8.19 -7.47 2.53
CA CYS A 384 -7.11 -7.88 3.42
C CYS A 384 -5.84 -8.37 2.70
N ILE A 385 -5.93 -8.78 1.43
CA ILE A 385 -4.79 -9.30 0.66
C ILE A 385 -3.63 -8.31 0.53
N ASN A 386 -3.94 -7.00 0.48
CA ASN A 386 -2.95 -5.92 0.40
C ASN A 386 -1.95 -5.97 1.56
N ASN A 387 -2.43 -6.27 2.79
CA ASN A 387 -1.59 -6.35 3.98
C ASN A 387 -0.57 -7.49 3.90
N PHE A 388 -0.97 -8.64 3.38
CA PHE A 388 -0.05 -9.76 3.15
C PHE A 388 1.00 -9.42 2.09
N ILE A 389 0.61 -8.72 1.01
CA ILE A 389 1.54 -8.26 -0.02
C ILE A 389 2.57 -7.31 0.56
N TYR A 390 2.15 -6.32 1.35
CA TYR A 390 3.05 -5.39 2.03
C TYR A 390 4.03 -6.11 2.96
N PHE A 391 3.53 -7.04 3.76
CA PHE A 391 4.34 -7.84 4.66
C PHE A 391 5.39 -8.68 3.91
N ILE A 392 5.00 -9.38 2.83
CA ILE A 392 5.90 -10.30 2.12
C ILE A 392 6.90 -9.52 1.25
N MET A 393 6.46 -8.49 0.55
CA MET A 393 7.24 -7.87 -0.54
C MET A 393 7.97 -6.60 -0.12
N ASN A 394 7.59 -5.94 0.97
CA ASN A 394 8.20 -4.68 1.40
C ASN A 394 9.03 -4.80 2.68
N LYS A 395 10.35 -4.93 2.51
CA LYS A 395 11.30 -5.00 3.64
C LYS A 395 11.26 -3.75 4.52
N GLN A 396 11.02 -2.56 3.96
CA GLN A 396 10.95 -1.33 4.72
C GLN A 396 9.68 -1.30 5.60
N TYR A 397 8.56 -1.77 5.07
CA TYR A 397 7.32 -1.83 5.83
C TYR A 397 7.39 -2.92 6.91
N ARG A 398 7.99 -4.08 6.63
CA ARG A 398 8.30 -5.06 7.69
C ARG A 398 9.11 -4.49 8.84
N GLN A 399 10.08 -3.62 8.53
CA GLN A 399 10.85 -2.95 9.57
C GLN A 399 9.97 -1.98 10.37
N ALA A 400 9.10 -1.22 9.71
CA ALA A 400 8.13 -0.35 10.38
C ALA A 400 7.17 -1.15 11.29
N TYR A 401 6.60 -2.25 10.79
CA TYR A 401 5.76 -3.17 11.57
C TYR A 401 6.50 -3.69 12.80
N LYS A 402 7.75 -4.14 12.64
CA LYS A 402 8.55 -4.63 13.76
C LYS A 402 8.87 -3.53 14.77
N THR A 403 9.14 -2.31 14.31
CA THR A 403 9.39 -1.16 15.19
C THR A 403 8.17 -0.82 16.03
N VAL A 404 6.98 -0.81 15.42
CA VAL A 404 5.71 -0.54 16.09
C VAL A 404 5.34 -1.66 17.06
N LEU A 405 5.35 -2.92 16.60
CA LEU A 405 4.97 -4.07 17.42
C LEU A 405 5.95 -4.35 18.57
N MET A 406 7.21 -3.90 18.46
CA MET A 406 8.23 -4.06 19.50
C MET A 406 8.50 -2.77 20.28
N CYS A 407 7.65 -1.74 20.15
CA CYS A 407 7.75 -0.44 20.83
C CYS A 407 9.17 0.17 20.82
N ARG A 408 9.92 0.00 19.72
CA ARG A 408 11.27 0.57 19.61
C ARG A 408 11.17 2.00 19.12
N THR A 409 11.80 2.95 19.81
CA THR A 409 11.92 4.34 19.34
C THR A 409 12.59 4.34 17.95
N PRO A 410 11.99 4.98 16.93
CA PRO A 410 12.59 5.05 15.62
C PRO A 410 13.88 5.87 15.71
N LYS A 411 15.04 5.20 15.66
CA LYS A 411 16.35 5.85 15.66
C LYS A 411 16.41 6.88 14.51
N LEU A 412 16.30 8.17 14.82
CA LEU A 412 16.71 9.26 13.94
C LEU A 412 18.23 9.10 13.76
N LEU A 413 18.68 8.72 12.57
CA LEU A 413 20.11 8.79 12.28
C LEU A 413 20.42 10.25 11.97
N SER A 414 21.05 10.92 12.94
CA SER A 414 21.78 12.17 12.72
C SER A 414 22.72 11.98 11.53
N PHE A 415 22.63 12.88 10.56
CA PHE A 415 23.62 13.02 9.50
C PHE A 415 24.95 13.43 10.15
N GLY A 416 25.85 12.46 10.33
CA GLY A 416 27.22 12.75 10.72
C GLY A 416 27.88 13.59 9.63
N HIS A 417 27.99 14.90 9.88
CA HIS A 417 28.99 15.72 9.22
C HIS A 417 30.36 15.19 9.65
N GLY A 418 31.06 14.56 8.71
CA GLY A 418 32.49 14.32 8.85
C GLY A 418 33.22 15.65 8.80
N ALA A 419 33.40 16.28 9.96
CA ALA A 419 34.38 17.34 10.14
C ALA A 419 35.63 16.69 10.73
N SER A 420 36.65 16.55 9.88
CA SER A 420 38.03 16.35 10.31
C SER A 420 38.43 17.58 11.13
N SER A 421 38.81 17.39 12.40
CA SER A 421 39.35 18.45 13.25
C SER A 421 40.73 18.03 13.73
N ASN A 422 41.76 18.48 12.99
CA ASN A 422 43.06 18.77 13.59
C ASN A 422 42.90 20.02 14.48
N GLY A 423 43.52 19.98 15.65
CA GLY A 423 44.12 21.16 16.30
C GLY A 423 43.21 22.14 17.03
N ASP A 424 43.42 22.19 18.35
CA ASP A 424 43.30 23.34 19.26
C ASP A 424 41.93 23.92 19.61
N THR A 425 41.51 23.70 20.86
CA THR A 425 40.54 24.54 21.56
C THR A 425 41.04 24.87 22.97
N PRO A 426 41.18 26.16 23.34
CA PRO A 426 41.53 26.56 24.70
C PRO A 426 40.37 26.32 25.68
N LYS A 427 40.73 25.88 26.89
CA LYS A 427 39.85 25.69 28.05
C LYS A 427 39.27 27.02 28.52
N HIS A 428 38.11 27.44 28.03
CA HIS A 428 37.23 28.42 28.70
C HIS A 428 35.83 28.45 28.08
N LEU A 429 35.14 27.31 28.00
CA LEU A 429 33.68 27.26 27.79
C LEU A 429 33.08 25.91 28.21
N ALA A 430 33.53 25.37 29.35
CA ALA A 430 33.07 24.07 29.85
C ALA A 430 31.90 24.15 30.87
N ASN A 431 31.42 25.35 31.21
CA ASN A 431 30.33 25.52 32.18
C ASN A 431 29.23 26.42 31.60
N ALA A 432 28.39 25.87 30.71
CA ALA A 432 27.09 26.45 30.34
C ALA A 432 26.12 25.47 29.64
N ILE A 433 26.32 24.15 29.78
CA ILE A 433 25.36 23.14 29.29
C ILE A 433 25.22 22.07 30.37
N ALA A 434 24.74 22.51 31.53
CA ALA A 434 24.28 21.67 32.62
C ALA A 434 23.03 22.32 33.21
N ASP A 435 22.02 22.58 32.36
CA ASP A 435 20.63 22.77 32.79
C ASP A 435 19.73 22.85 31.55
N SER A 436 19.22 21.69 31.15
CA SER A 436 17.99 21.47 30.37
C SER A 436 17.91 19.98 30.00
N LYS A 437 17.94 19.13 31.04
CA LYS A 437 17.32 17.81 30.93
C LYS A 437 15.83 18.01 31.20
N GLU A 438 15.07 18.29 30.14
CA GLU A 438 13.66 17.89 30.15
C GLU A 438 13.63 16.42 29.72
N GLU A 439 13.25 15.58 30.67
CA GLU A 439 12.82 14.20 30.43
C GLU A 439 11.64 14.20 29.44
N PRO A 440 11.66 13.39 28.37
CA PRO A 440 10.41 12.96 27.77
C PRO A 440 9.86 11.83 28.63
N SER A 441 8.79 12.15 29.35
CA SER A 441 7.89 11.24 30.05
C SER A 441 7.60 9.97 29.24
N ASP A 442 7.91 8.84 29.87
CA ASP A 442 7.41 7.51 29.51
C ASP A 442 5.88 7.47 29.59
N SER A 443 5.22 7.11 28.50
CA SER A 443 3.95 6.37 28.49
C SER A 443 3.62 5.92 27.08
N CYS A 444 3.33 4.63 26.94
CA CYS A 444 2.69 4.02 25.77
C CYS A 444 1.38 4.72 25.41
#